data_AF-A0A4Q3XNC3-F1
#
_entry.id   AF-A0A4Q3XNC3-F1
#
_cell.length_a   1.000
_cell.length_b   1.000
_cell.length_c   1.000
_cell.angle_alpha   90.00
_cell.angle_beta   90.00
_cell.angle_gamma   90.00
#
_symmetry.space_group_name_H-M   'P 1'
#
loop_
_entity.id
_entity.type
_entity.pdbx_description
1 polymer ?
#
loop_
_entity_poly.entity_id
_entity_poly.type
_entity_poly.pdbx_seq_one_letter_code
_entity_poly.pdbx_strand_id
1 'polypeptide(L)'
;MTDFKEVTPPALPKTLPSVGQFQSGPPIAPIARLMIYSPDDWESFIEEWVSSALIKSYKSVARFTGSGDKGIDVAGFVDADELKGVWDNFQCKHYAQPLSPTVAWPEIGKVLWFSFEGHYTAPRTYYFVAPRGVGTKLNLLLAHAANLKAETKKVWAKNIAE
;
A
#
# COMPACT_ATOMS: atom_id res chain seq x y z
N MET A 1 -30.18 17.04 33.64
CA MET A 1 -29.60 17.72 32.45
C MET A 1 -29.05 19.03 32.94
N THR A 2 -27.73 19.15 33.15
CA THR A 2 -26.95 20.39 33.10
C THR A 2 -25.56 20.10 33.65
N ASP A 3 -24.62 19.80 32.76
CA ASP A 3 -23.21 20.10 33.05
C ASP A 3 -22.54 20.50 31.73
N PHE A 4 -23.03 21.61 31.16
CA PHE A 4 -22.36 22.26 30.04
C PHE A 4 -21.33 23.21 30.63
N LYS A 5 -20.05 22.86 30.47
CA LYS A 5 -18.96 23.79 30.76
C LYS A 5 -18.87 24.83 29.64
N GLU A 6 -18.88 26.09 30.05
CA GLU A 6 -18.65 27.21 29.16
C GLU A 6 -17.19 27.18 28.67
N VAL A 7 -16.99 27.21 27.34
CA VAL A 7 -15.66 27.13 26.74
C VAL A 7 -15.05 28.52 26.73
N THR A 8 -13.85 28.66 27.30
CA THR A 8 -13.09 29.90 27.27
C THR A 8 -12.66 30.21 25.83
N PRO A 9 -12.79 31.46 25.34
CA PRO A 9 -12.34 31.80 24.00
C PRO A 9 -10.85 31.46 23.81
N PRO A 10 -10.46 30.93 22.64
CA PRO A 10 -9.06 30.65 22.36
C PRO A 10 -8.23 31.93 22.40
N ALA A 11 -7.01 31.83 22.90
CA ALA A 11 -6.07 32.95 22.89
C ALA A 11 -5.81 33.39 21.45
N LEU A 12 -5.76 34.71 21.23
CA LEU A 12 -5.44 35.26 19.92
C LEU A 12 -4.02 34.82 19.50
N PRO A 13 -3.83 34.46 18.22
CA PRO A 13 -2.51 34.10 17.72
C PRO A 13 -1.55 35.30 17.86
N LYS A 14 -0.33 35.03 18.36
CA LYS A 14 0.70 36.06 18.59
C LYS A 14 1.24 36.69 17.30
N THR A 15 0.97 36.08 16.17
CA THR A 15 1.41 36.51 14.84
C THR A 15 0.24 36.40 13.86
N LEU A 16 0.08 37.40 13.00
CA LEU A 16 -0.90 37.36 11.94
C LEU A 16 -0.37 36.48 10.80
N PRO A 17 -1.18 35.56 10.26
CA PRO A 17 -0.80 34.78 9.09
C PRO A 17 -0.59 35.71 7.89
N SER A 18 0.35 35.36 7.02
CA SER A 18 0.47 36.04 5.72
C SER A 18 -0.78 35.80 4.86
N VAL A 19 -1.02 36.63 3.84
CA VAL A 19 -2.13 36.41 2.89
C VAL A 19 -2.09 35.00 2.28
N GLY A 20 -0.89 34.51 1.96
CA GLY A 20 -0.72 33.14 1.46
C GLY A 20 -1.08 32.07 2.48
N GLN A 21 -0.69 32.24 3.75
CA GLN A 21 -1.08 31.31 4.82
C GLN A 21 -2.57 31.36 5.13
N PHE A 22 -3.20 32.52 4.99
CA PHE A 22 -4.65 32.66 5.14
C PHE A 22 -5.41 31.93 4.02
N GLN A 23 -4.93 32.05 2.78
CA GLN A 23 -5.56 31.39 1.63
C GLN A 23 -5.30 29.88 1.58
N SER A 24 -4.07 29.45 1.84
CA SER A 24 -3.64 28.05 1.69
C SER A 24 -3.70 27.24 2.98
N GLY A 25 -3.89 27.90 4.12
CA GLY A 25 -3.76 27.28 5.44
C GLY A 25 -2.30 26.98 5.80
N PRO A 26 -2.07 26.35 6.97
CA PRO A 26 -0.74 25.93 7.38
C PRO A 26 -0.20 24.82 6.47
N PRO A 27 1.10 24.81 6.15
CA PRO A 27 1.68 23.78 5.30
C PRO A 27 1.61 22.40 5.97
N ILE A 28 0.99 21.45 5.29
CA ILE A 28 0.99 20.04 5.70
C ILE A 28 2.31 19.40 5.27
N ALA A 29 3.03 18.76 6.20
CA ALA A 29 4.27 18.04 5.92
C ALA A 29 4.05 16.92 4.88
N PRO A 30 5.00 16.64 3.96
CA PRO A 30 4.82 15.64 2.91
C PRO A 30 4.38 14.26 3.44
N ILE A 31 5.00 13.80 4.53
CA ILE A 31 4.63 12.51 5.14
C ILE A 31 3.18 12.49 5.63
N ALA A 32 2.68 13.61 6.16
CA ALA A 32 1.29 13.73 6.61
C ALA A 32 0.31 13.75 5.43
N ARG A 33 0.73 14.26 4.26
CA ARG A 33 -0.08 14.21 3.02
C ARG A 33 -0.27 12.77 2.54
N LEU A 34 0.77 11.94 2.59
CA LEU A 34 0.66 10.53 2.22
C LEU A 34 -0.39 9.79 3.07
N MET A 35 -0.60 10.22 4.33
CA MET A 35 -1.56 9.57 5.23
C MET A 35 -3.03 9.85 4.90
N ILE A 36 -3.32 10.85 4.06
CA ILE A 36 -4.68 11.30 3.70
C ILE A 36 -5.07 10.95 2.26
N TYR A 37 -4.19 10.31 1.49
CA TYR A 37 -4.49 9.84 0.15
C TYR A 37 -5.66 8.86 0.15
N SER A 38 -6.48 8.89 -0.90
CA SER A 38 -7.37 7.78 -1.20
C SER A 38 -6.55 6.53 -1.61
N PRO A 39 -7.14 5.32 -1.61
CA PRO A 39 -6.47 4.14 -2.16
C PRO A 39 -5.96 4.36 -3.61
N ASP A 40 -6.77 5.00 -4.45
CA ASP A 40 -6.42 5.27 -5.85
C ASP A 40 -5.28 6.30 -5.99
N ASP A 41 -5.29 7.35 -5.15
CA ASP A 41 -4.19 8.33 -5.09
C ASP A 41 -2.90 7.66 -4.61
N TRP A 42 -3.00 6.74 -3.65
CA TRP A 42 -1.86 5.98 -3.15
C TRP A 42 -1.26 5.10 -4.24
N GLU A 43 -2.08 4.33 -4.97
CA GLU A 43 -1.61 3.53 -6.10
C GLU A 43 -0.98 4.39 -7.20
N SER A 44 -1.60 5.53 -7.54
CA SER A 44 -1.04 6.48 -8.52
C SER A 44 0.32 7.01 -8.07
N PHE A 45 0.46 7.33 -6.78
CA PHE A 45 1.72 7.78 -6.21
C PHE A 45 2.79 6.68 -6.23
N ILE A 46 2.42 5.43 -5.94
CA ILE A 46 3.37 4.30 -6.02
C ILE A 46 3.80 4.03 -7.46
N GLU A 47 2.90 4.13 -8.44
CA GLU A 47 3.25 4.07 -9.87
C GLU A 47 4.28 5.15 -10.25
N GLU A 48 4.05 6.40 -9.84
CA GLU A 48 5.00 7.50 -10.08
C GLU A 48 6.34 7.26 -9.38
N TRP A 49 6.31 6.78 -8.14
CA TRP A 49 7.51 6.48 -7.37
C TRP A 49 8.33 5.35 -7.99
N VAL A 50 7.71 4.23 -8.37
CA VAL A 50 8.41 3.09 -8.99
C VAL A 50 8.96 3.51 -10.35
N SER A 51 8.19 4.23 -11.18
CA SER A 51 8.63 4.67 -12.50
C SER A 51 9.74 5.71 -12.46
N SER A 52 9.71 6.62 -11.49
CA SER A 52 10.65 7.76 -11.43
C SER A 52 11.85 7.49 -10.52
N ALA A 53 11.61 7.02 -9.29
CA ALA A 53 12.68 6.82 -8.32
C ALA A 53 13.44 5.51 -8.55
N LEU A 54 12.79 4.49 -9.14
CA LEU A 54 13.39 3.18 -9.43
C LEU A 54 13.64 2.94 -10.93
N ILE A 55 13.75 4.02 -11.72
CA ILE A 55 13.93 3.96 -13.19
C ILE A 55 15.15 3.13 -13.66
N LYS A 56 16.17 2.97 -12.81
CA LYS A 56 17.35 2.14 -13.13
C LYS A 56 17.09 0.65 -12.96
N SER A 57 16.04 0.28 -12.22
CA SER A 57 15.71 -1.10 -11.88
C SER A 57 14.70 -1.72 -12.85
N TYR A 58 13.93 -0.90 -13.56
CA TYR A 58 12.81 -1.33 -14.40
C TYR A 58 12.87 -0.67 -15.78
N LYS A 59 12.63 -1.45 -16.83
CA LYS A 59 12.48 -0.95 -18.20
C LYS A 59 11.15 -0.22 -18.41
N SER A 60 10.10 -0.74 -17.80
CA SER A 60 8.75 -0.17 -17.83
C SER A 60 8.03 -0.50 -16.53
N VAL A 61 7.00 0.30 -16.24
CA VAL A 61 6.14 0.17 -15.07
C VAL A 61 4.71 0.29 -15.56
N ALA A 62 3.81 -0.53 -15.01
CA ALA A 62 2.39 -0.46 -15.32
C ALA A 62 1.56 -0.56 -14.04
N ARG A 63 0.55 0.30 -13.92
CA ARG A 63 -0.50 0.16 -12.92
C ARG A 63 -1.71 -0.59 -13.51
N PHE A 64 -2.24 -1.53 -12.74
CA PHE A 64 -3.39 -2.35 -13.06
C PHE A 64 -4.55 -1.90 -12.17
N THR A 65 -5.57 -1.29 -12.76
CA THR A 65 -6.73 -0.77 -12.03
C THR A 65 -7.98 -1.57 -12.34
N GLY A 66 -8.78 -1.88 -11.31
CA GLY A 66 -10.14 -2.39 -11.44
C GLY A 66 -10.30 -3.89 -11.21
N SER A 67 -11.55 -4.36 -11.26
CA SER A 67 -11.89 -5.76 -11.04
C SER A 67 -11.27 -6.66 -12.12
N GLY A 68 -10.33 -7.51 -11.74
CA GLY A 68 -9.61 -8.39 -12.67
C GLY A 68 -8.11 -8.14 -12.75
N ASP A 69 -7.57 -7.26 -11.89
CA ASP A 69 -6.15 -7.02 -11.68
C ASP A 69 -5.33 -8.27 -11.29
N LYS A 70 -6.02 -9.34 -10.85
CA LYS A 70 -5.43 -10.60 -10.40
C LYS A 70 -4.39 -10.41 -9.29
N GLY A 71 -4.56 -9.40 -8.44
CA GLY A 71 -3.64 -9.10 -7.34
C GLY A 71 -2.34 -8.42 -7.78
N ILE A 72 -2.37 -7.71 -8.90
CA ILE A 72 -1.29 -6.82 -9.35
C ILE A 72 -1.82 -5.39 -9.21
N ASP A 73 -1.19 -4.54 -8.40
CA ASP A 73 -1.56 -3.12 -8.39
C ASP A 73 -0.58 -2.33 -9.27
N VAL A 74 0.73 -2.44 -8.98
CA VAL A 74 1.80 -1.84 -9.80
C VAL A 74 2.85 -2.90 -10.10
N ALA A 75 3.17 -3.12 -11.38
CA ALA A 75 4.21 -4.03 -11.82
C ALA A 75 5.43 -3.27 -12.33
N GLY A 76 6.62 -3.63 -11.85
CA GLY A 76 7.90 -3.17 -12.39
C GLY A 76 8.52 -4.25 -13.26
N PHE A 77 8.68 -4.00 -14.56
CA PHE A 77 9.20 -4.96 -15.53
C PHE A 77 10.70 -4.76 -15.77
N VAL A 78 11.48 -5.82 -15.67
CA VAL A 78 12.95 -5.78 -15.84
C VAL A 78 13.35 -6.07 -17.29
N ASP A 79 12.50 -6.77 -18.04
CA ASP A 79 12.69 -7.13 -19.43
C ASP A 79 11.46 -6.79 -20.28
N ALA A 80 11.50 -7.16 -21.57
CA ALA A 80 10.43 -6.89 -22.53
C ALA A 80 9.32 -7.96 -22.53
N ASP A 81 9.50 -9.05 -21.78
CA ASP A 81 8.50 -10.13 -21.68
C ASP A 81 7.46 -9.82 -20.57
N GLU A 82 7.63 -8.71 -19.86
CA GLU A 82 6.68 -8.14 -18.89
C GLU A 82 6.22 -9.19 -17.85
N LEU A 83 4.90 -9.44 -17.73
CA LEU A 83 4.34 -10.43 -16.82
C LEU A 83 4.75 -11.88 -17.15
N LYS A 84 5.33 -12.13 -18.33
CA LYS A 84 5.89 -13.44 -18.71
C LYS A 84 7.40 -13.53 -18.46
N GLY A 85 8.05 -12.42 -18.10
CA GLY A 85 9.49 -12.32 -17.84
C GLY A 85 9.82 -12.11 -16.36
N VAL A 86 10.86 -11.33 -16.10
CA VAL A 86 11.28 -10.94 -14.75
C VAL A 86 10.60 -9.63 -14.36
N TRP A 87 9.79 -9.68 -13.30
CA TRP A 87 9.04 -8.54 -12.82
C TRP A 87 8.85 -8.58 -11.30
N ASP A 88 8.59 -7.41 -10.70
CA ASP A 88 8.22 -7.29 -9.29
C ASP A 88 6.80 -6.72 -9.16
N ASN A 89 6.06 -7.18 -8.16
CA ASN A 89 4.72 -6.69 -7.84
C ASN A 89 4.75 -5.77 -6.61
N PHE A 90 4.12 -4.61 -6.71
CA PHE A 90 3.94 -3.65 -5.63
C PHE A 90 2.46 -3.58 -5.26
N GLN A 91 2.02 -4.44 -4.34
CA GLN A 91 0.67 -4.44 -3.80
C GLN A 91 0.50 -3.28 -2.82
N CYS A 92 -0.25 -2.28 -3.24
CA CYS A 92 -0.57 -1.07 -2.53
C CYS A 92 -1.74 -1.30 -1.56
N LYS A 93 -1.60 -0.86 -0.30
CA LYS A 93 -2.70 -0.88 0.68
C LYS A 93 -2.70 0.38 1.53
N HIS A 94 -3.72 1.21 1.39
CA HIS A 94 -3.92 2.42 2.18
C HIS A 94 -5.08 2.26 3.18
N TYR A 95 -4.79 1.63 4.31
CA TYR A 95 -5.76 1.49 5.41
C TYR A 95 -5.45 2.44 6.55
N ALA A 96 -6.44 2.68 7.41
CA ALA A 96 -6.29 3.50 8.62
C ALA A 96 -5.36 2.88 9.68
N GLN A 97 -5.10 1.57 9.59
CA GLN A 97 -4.26 0.81 10.51
C GLN A 97 -3.13 0.10 9.75
N PRO A 98 -2.01 -0.24 10.42
CA PRO A 98 -0.99 -1.12 9.85
C PRO A 98 -1.59 -2.45 9.38
N LEU A 99 -1.02 -3.03 8.32
CA LEU A 99 -1.54 -4.28 7.76
C LEU A 99 -1.48 -5.43 8.77
N SER A 100 -2.60 -6.12 8.91
CA SER A 100 -2.71 -7.32 9.71
C SER A 100 -2.56 -8.57 8.82
N PRO A 101 -2.27 -9.74 9.39
CA PRO A 101 -2.26 -10.99 8.63
C PRO A 101 -3.58 -11.25 7.89
N THR A 102 -4.73 -10.92 8.49
CA THR A 102 -6.06 -11.11 7.87
C THR A 102 -6.21 -10.32 6.58
N VAL A 103 -5.58 -9.14 6.48
CA VAL A 103 -5.58 -8.33 5.25
C VAL A 103 -4.57 -8.88 4.24
N ALA A 104 -3.44 -9.41 4.70
CA ALA A 104 -2.38 -9.92 3.82
C ALA A 104 -2.71 -11.29 3.19
N TRP A 105 -3.47 -12.14 3.88
CA TRP A 105 -3.75 -13.51 3.41
C TRP A 105 -4.42 -13.57 2.04
N PRO A 106 -5.52 -12.84 1.77
CA PRO A 106 -6.14 -12.85 0.45
C PRO A 106 -5.16 -12.44 -0.65
N GLU A 107 -4.30 -11.44 -0.38
CA GLU A 107 -3.36 -10.92 -1.38
C GLU A 107 -2.21 -11.88 -1.69
N ILE A 108 -1.66 -12.55 -0.65
CA ILE A 108 -0.72 -13.66 -0.83
C ILE A 108 -1.38 -14.80 -1.63
N GLY A 109 -2.65 -15.07 -1.33
CA GLY A 109 -3.45 -16.06 -2.04
C GLY A 109 -3.57 -15.76 -3.53
N LYS A 110 -3.97 -14.54 -3.89
CA LYS A 110 -4.12 -14.09 -5.29
C LYS A 110 -2.82 -14.27 -6.07
N VAL A 111 -1.69 -13.78 -5.54
CA VAL A 111 -0.42 -13.86 -6.28
C VAL A 111 0.02 -15.30 -6.52
N LEU A 112 -0.17 -16.18 -5.53
CA LEU A 112 0.14 -17.61 -5.65
C LEU A 112 -0.82 -18.31 -6.62
N TRP A 113 -2.12 -18.02 -6.53
CA TRP A 113 -3.14 -18.67 -7.34
C TRP A 113 -3.03 -18.28 -8.82
N PHE A 114 -2.99 -16.99 -9.13
CA PHE A 114 -2.99 -16.54 -10.53
C PHE A 114 -1.65 -16.79 -11.23
N SER A 115 -0.54 -16.88 -10.51
CA SER A 115 0.72 -17.38 -11.08
C SER A 115 0.68 -18.89 -11.35
N PHE A 116 0.08 -19.66 -10.45
CA PHE A 116 -0.12 -21.10 -10.65
C PHE A 116 -1.04 -21.40 -11.85
N GLU A 117 -2.12 -20.64 -12.01
CA GLU A 117 -3.04 -20.73 -13.17
C GLU A 117 -2.43 -20.22 -14.49
N GLY A 118 -1.19 -19.71 -14.46
CA GLY A 118 -0.47 -19.29 -15.66
C GLY A 118 -0.93 -17.97 -16.26
N HIS A 119 -1.65 -17.12 -15.51
CA HIS A 119 -1.98 -15.77 -15.98
C HIS A 119 -0.75 -14.88 -16.11
N TYR A 120 0.26 -15.13 -15.28
CA TYR A 120 1.57 -14.49 -15.31
C TYR A 120 2.60 -15.42 -14.66
N THR A 121 3.89 -15.17 -14.93
CA THR A 121 4.98 -15.81 -14.18
C THR A 121 5.02 -15.28 -12.75
N ALA A 122 5.38 -16.13 -11.78
CA ALA A 122 5.50 -15.66 -10.40
C ALA A 122 6.50 -14.49 -10.31
N PRO A 123 6.14 -13.37 -9.65
CA PRO A 123 7.03 -12.22 -9.59
C PRO A 123 8.32 -12.57 -8.85
N ARG A 124 9.43 -11.96 -9.26
CA ARG A 124 10.72 -12.05 -8.56
C ARG A 124 10.61 -11.57 -7.13
N THR A 125 9.88 -10.48 -6.89
CA THR A 125 9.58 -9.98 -5.55
C THR A 125 8.15 -9.45 -5.48
N TYR A 126 7.49 -9.68 -4.34
CA TYR A 126 6.17 -9.16 -4.02
C TYR A 126 6.28 -8.24 -2.81
N TYR A 127 5.93 -6.96 -2.99
CA TYR A 127 5.99 -5.93 -1.96
C TYR A 127 4.58 -5.61 -1.45
N PHE A 128 4.41 -5.54 -0.13
CA PHE A 128 3.31 -4.79 0.47
C PHE A 128 3.72 -3.34 0.67
N VAL A 129 3.02 -2.42 0.00
CA VAL A 129 3.32 -0.98 0.02
C VAL A 129 2.19 -0.27 0.75
N ALA A 130 2.40 -0.03 2.04
CA ALA A 130 1.42 0.60 2.92
C ALA A 130 2.06 1.74 3.72
N PRO A 131 1.46 2.95 3.76
CA PRO A 131 2.06 4.11 4.42
C PRO A 131 2.09 3.97 5.95
N ARG A 132 1.24 3.09 6.51
CA ARG A 132 1.22 2.72 7.93
C ARG A 132 2.01 1.43 8.22
N GLY A 133 2.66 0.87 7.21
CA GLY A 133 3.45 -0.35 7.31
C GLY A 133 2.62 -1.60 7.69
N VAL A 134 3.32 -2.58 8.22
CA VAL A 134 2.75 -3.87 8.68
C VAL A 134 2.75 -3.92 10.20
N GLY A 135 1.71 -4.49 10.80
CA GLY A 135 1.68 -4.75 12.24
C GLY A 135 2.70 -5.81 12.65
N THR A 136 3.11 -5.82 13.92
CA THR A 136 4.17 -6.69 14.45
C THR A 136 4.02 -8.17 14.07
N LYS A 137 2.80 -8.71 14.17
CA LYS A 137 2.52 -10.12 13.85
C LYS A 137 2.79 -10.44 12.38
N LEU A 138 2.34 -9.57 11.46
CA LEU A 138 2.60 -9.76 10.03
C LEU A 138 4.09 -9.57 9.72
N ASN A 139 4.73 -8.58 10.36
CA ASN A 139 6.17 -8.34 10.18
C ASN A 139 7.02 -9.57 10.54
N LEU A 140 6.72 -10.21 11.68
CA LEU A 140 7.40 -11.44 12.11
C LEU A 140 7.18 -12.60 11.13
N LEU A 141 6.00 -12.71 10.52
CA LEU A 141 5.73 -13.73 9.51
C LEU A 141 6.53 -13.45 8.23
N LEU A 142 6.51 -12.21 7.73
CA LEU A 142 7.26 -11.81 6.54
C LEU A 142 8.78 -11.97 6.72
N ALA A 143 9.30 -11.79 7.92
CA ALA A 143 10.71 -12.02 8.24
C ALA A 143 11.12 -13.51 8.28
N HIS A 144 10.15 -14.45 8.32
CA HIS A 144 10.40 -15.88 8.48
C HIS A 144 9.61 -16.71 7.46
N ALA A 145 10.19 -16.91 6.27
CA ALA A 145 9.55 -17.59 5.13
C ALA A 145 8.94 -18.97 5.47
N ALA A 146 9.59 -19.78 6.31
CA ALA A 146 9.07 -21.08 6.71
C ALA A 146 7.77 -20.96 7.52
N ASN A 147 7.70 -19.99 8.44
CA ASN A 147 6.52 -19.73 9.26
C ASN A 147 5.40 -19.12 8.42
N LEU A 148 5.74 -18.18 7.54
CA LEU A 148 4.79 -17.61 6.57
C LEU A 148 4.13 -18.72 5.76
N LYS A 149 4.93 -19.60 5.14
CA LYS A 149 4.44 -20.73 4.35
C LYS A 149 3.54 -21.67 5.16
N ALA A 150 3.94 -22.01 6.38
CA ALA A 150 3.16 -22.89 7.25
C ALA A 150 1.80 -22.27 7.61
N GLU A 151 1.79 -21.01 8.03
CA GLU A 151 0.55 -20.30 8.39
C GLU A 151 -0.33 -20.03 7.16
N THR A 152 0.24 -19.65 6.01
CA THR A 152 -0.53 -19.47 4.75
C THR A 152 -1.26 -20.75 4.37
N LYS A 153 -0.61 -21.92 4.46
CA LYS A 153 -1.27 -23.22 4.20
C LYS A 153 -2.41 -23.50 5.17
N LYS A 154 -2.20 -23.21 6.46
CA LYS A 154 -3.19 -23.43 7.52
C LYS A 154 -4.43 -22.56 7.35
N VAL A 155 -4.26 -21.31 6.92
CA VAL A 155 -5.36 -20.33 6.77
C VAL A 155 -5.98 -20.33 5.37
N TRP A 156 -5.45 -21.13 4.42
CA TRP A 156 -5.84 -21.09 3.02
C TRP A 156 -7.35 -21.23 2.81
N ALA A 157 -7.95 -22.30 3.35
CA ALA A 157 -9.37 -22.56 3.16
C ALA A 157 -10.27 -21.42 3.68
N LYS A 158 -9.91 -20.83 4.82
CA LYS A 158 -10.75 -19.85 5.53
C LYS A 158 -10.52 -18.39 5.10
N ASN A 159 -9.31 -18.05 4.69
CA ASN A 159 -8.90 -16.66 4.51
C ASN A 159 -8.44 -16.34 3.09
N ILE A 160 -8.44 -17.34 2.19
CA ILE A 160 -7.93 -17.18 0.82
C ILE A 160 -8.91 -17.75 -0.21
N ALA A 161 -9.43 -18.96 0.02
CA ALA A 161 -10.27 -19.67 -0.94
C ALA A 161 -11.79 -19.40 -0.79
N GLU A 162 -12.19 -18.71 0.28
CA GLU A 162 -13.55 -18.17 0.48
C GLU A 162 -13.68 -16.79 -0.16
#